data_AF-A0A2H5ZNM8-F1
#
_entry.id   AF-A0A2H5ZNM8-F1
#
_cell.length_a   1.000
_cell.length_b   1.000
_cell.length_c   1.000
_cell.angle_alpha   90.00
_cell.angle_beta   90.00
_cell.angle_gamma   90.00
#
_symmetry.space_group_name_H-M   'P 1'
#
loop_
_entity.id
_entity.type
_entity.pdbx_description
1 polymer ?
#
loop_
_entity_poly.entity_id
_entity_poly.type
_entity_poly.pdbx_seq_one_letter_code
_entity_poly.pdbx_strand_id
1 'polypeptide(L)'
;MKRWIAAVASVALLVFSAPSYAQPNAEDAFDETQTHPLRVAAYLVHPVGFALEWILFRPFHYVVSRPGLDKVFGHRPHGENRMY
;
A
#
# COMPACT_ATOMS: atom_id res chain seq x y z
N MET A 1 -20.09 -20.28 14.77
CA MET A 1 -20.42 -20.01 13.34
C MET A 1 -21.00 -18.62 13.11
N LYS A 2 -22.06 -18.19 13.83
CA LYS A 2 -22.66 -16.85 13.69
C LYS A 2 -21.69 -15.66 13.84
N ARG A 3 -20.70 -15.76 14.73
CA ARG A 3 -19.67 -14.71 14.95
C ARG A 3 -18.73 -14.51 13.75
N TRP A 4 -18.39 -15.59 13.05
CA TRP A 4 -17.53 -15.55 11.86
C TRP A 4 -18.29 -15.02 10.65
N ILE A 5 -19.56 -15.39 10.50
CA ILE A 5 -20.46 -14.85 9.47
C ILE A 5 -20.62 -13.33 9.65
N ALA A 6 -20.84 -12.87 10.89
CA ALA A 6 -20.93 -11.45 11.20
C ALA A 6 -19.62 -10.70 10.88
N ALA A 7 -18.46 -11.28 11.22
CA ALA A 7 -17.17 -10.65 10.92
C ALA A 7 -16.91 -10.53 9.41
N VAL A 8 -17.19 -11.59 8.64
CA VAL A 8 -17.06 -11.57 7.17
C VAL A 8 -18.03 -10.57 6.55
N ALA A 9 -19.28 -10.53 7.03
CA ALA A 9 -20.28 -9.57 6.56
C ALA A 9 -19.88 -8.12 6.86
N SER A 10 -19.31 -7.83 8.04
CA SER A 10 -18.84 -6.48 8.39
C SER A 10 -17.64 -6.04 7.56
N VAL A 11 -16.69 -6.94 7.30
CA VAL A 11 -15.54 -6.66 6.42
C VAL A 11 -16.02 -6.43 4.99
N ALA A 12 -16.94 -7.25 4.49
CA ALA A 12 -17.55 -7.03 3.18
C ALA A 12 -18.27 -5.68 3.13
N LEU A 13 -19.04 -5.32 4.16
CA LEU A 13 -19.76 -4.06 4.20
C LEU A 13 -18.81 -2.84 4.15
N LEU A 14 -17.68 -2.90 4.86
CA LEU A 14 -16.65 -1.85 4.82
C LEU A 14 -15.97 -1.72 3.45
N VAL A 15 -15.76 -2.84 2.75
CA VAL A 15 -15.19 -2.86 1.39
C VAL A 15 -16.19 -2.32 0.37
N PHE A 16 -17.48 -2.65 0.51
CA PHE A 16 -18.53 -2.24 -0.43
C PHE A 16 -19.13 -0.86 -0.14
N SER A 17 -18.97 -0.29 1.07
CA SER A 17 -19.47 1.04 1.42
C SER A 17 -18.57 2.19 0.95
N ALA A 18 -17.59 1.93 0.08
CA ALA A 18 -16.63 2.93 -0.40
C ALA A 18 -16.95 3.57 -1.79
N PRO A 19 -18.20 3.80 -2.25
CA PRO A 19 -18.39 4.42 -3.56
C PRO A 19 -18.27 5.97 -3.54
N SER A 20 -17.92 6.60 -2.42
CA SER A 20 -17.99 8.06 -2.28
C SER A 20 -16.78 8.87 -2.80
N TYR A 21 -15.72 8.23 -3.31
CA TYR A 21 -14.51 8.93 -3.76
C TYR A 21 -14.41 9.16 -5.28
N ALA A 22 -15.33 8.60 -6.06
CA ALA A 22 -15.31 8.70 -7.51
C ALA A 22 -16.16 9.88 -8.02
N GLN A 23 -15.96 11.08 -7.47
CA GLN A 23 -16.39 12.29 -8.17
C GLN A 23 -15.23 12.69 -9.09
N PRO A 24 -15.34 12.53 -10.42
CA PRO A 24 -14.28 12.96 -11.31
C PRO A 24 -14.17 14.47 -11.16
N ASN A 25 -13.07 14.92 -10.56
CA ASN A 25 -12.74 16.33 -10.56
C ASN A 25 -12.43 16.71 -12.03
N ALA A 26 -12.64 17.96 -12.43
CA ALA A 26 -12.35 18.38 -13.81
C ALA A 26 -10.87 18.13 -14.21
N GLU A 27 -9.98 17.99 -13.24
CA GLU A 27 -8.56 17.65 -13.38
C GLU A 27 -8.31 16.15 -13.64
N ASP A 28 -9.30 15.29 -13.41
CA ASP A 28 -9.23 13.83 -13.56
C ASP A 28 -10.11 13.34 -14.73
N ALA A 29 -10.32 14.21 -15.72
CA ALA A 29 -10.98 13.83 -16.96
C ALA A 29 -10.14 12.75 -17.66
N PHE A 30 -10.82 11.72 -18.16
CA PHE A 30 -10.17 10.69 -18.95
C PHE A 30 -9.48 11.31 -20.19
N ASP A 31 -8.24 10.92 -20.42
CA ASP A 31 -7.44 11.29 -21.58
C ASP A 31 -6.83 10.04 -22.22
N GLU A 32 -6.70 10.02 -23.54
CA GLU A 32 -6.21 8.88 -24.33
C GLU A 32 -4.74 8.54 -24.01
N THR A 33 -3.96 9.51 -23.52
CA THR A 33 -2.61 9.26 -23.01
C THR A 33 -2.58 8.27 -21.83
N GLN A 34 -3.73 8.05 -21.19
CA GLN A 34 -3.88 7.12 -20.08
C GLN A 34 -4.14 5.66 -20.51
N THR A 35 -4.34 5.39 -21.80
CA THR A 35 -4.61 4.06 -22.36
C THR A 35 -3.33 3.24 -22.53
N HIS A 36 -2.65 2.95 -21.42
CA HIS A 36 -1.48 2.08 -21.39
C HIS A 36 -1.86 0.72 -20.80
N PRO A 37 -1.64 -0.42 -21.50
CA PRO A 37 -2.02 -1.74 -21.00
C PRO A 37 -1.30 -2.09 -19.68
N LEU A 38 -0.06 -1.63 -19.51
CA LEU A 38 0.68 -1.78 -18.26
C LEU A 38 0.03 -1.04 -17.08
N ARG A 39 -0.72 0.03 -17.34
CA ARG A 39 -1.43 0.78 -16.30
C ARG A 39 -2.57 -0.06 -15.69
N VAL A 40 -3.23 -0.89 -16.50
CA VAL A 40 -4.25 -1.84 -16.00
C VAL A 40 -3.61 -2.86 -15.05
N ALA A 41 -2.47 -3.43 -15.43
CA ALA A 41 -1.73 -4.33 -14.55
C ALA A 41 -1.29 -3.62 -13.26
N ALA A 42 -0.82 -2.37 -13.36
CA ALA A 42 -0.45 -1.57 -12.20
C ALA A 42 -1.64 -1.34 -11.26
N TYR A 43 -2.85 -1.06 -11.77
CA TYR A 43 -4.04 -0.92 -10.92
C TYR A 43 -4.44 -2.20 -10.20
N LEU A 44 -4.25 -3.37 -10.81
CA LEU A 44 -4.50 -4.65 -10.14
C LEU A 44 -3.45 -4.95 -9.07
N VAL A 45 -2.19 -4.60 -9.31
CA VAL A 45 -1.08 -4.89 -8.39
C VAL A 45 -0.97 -3.86 -7.25
N HIS A 46 -1.32 -2.60 -7.50
CA HIS A 46 -1.18 -1.50 -6.55
C HIS A 46 -1.80 -1.79 -5.16
N PRO A 47 -3.06 -2.25 -5.02
CA PRO A 47 -3.63 -2.52 -3.70
C PRO A 47 -2.88 -3.64 -2.96
N VAL A 48 -2.32 -4.62 -3.68
CA VAL A 48 -1.48 -5.67 -3.08
C VAL A 48 -0.17 -5.09 -2.57
N GLY A 49 0.50 -4.26 -3.39
CA GLY A 49 1.71 -3.56 -2.99
C GLY A 49 1.49 -2.66 -1.77
N PHE A 50 0.39 -1.91 -1.75
CA PHE A 50 -0.01 -1.08 -0.62
C PHE A 50 -0.23 -1.91 0.66
N ALA A 51 -0.95 -3.04 0.55
CA ALA A 51 -1.15 -3.93 1.70
C ALA A 51 0.18 -4.51 2.22
N LEU A 52 1.07 -4.95 1.31
CA LEU A 52 2.40 -5.46 1.67
C LEU A 52 3.26 -4.39 2.33
N GLU A 53 3.17 -3.13 1.89
CA GLU A 53 3.87 -2.03 2.52
C GLU A 53 3.51 -1.91 4.01
N TRP A 54 2.22 -1.91 4.32
CA TRP A 54 1.74 -1.74 5.69
C TRP A 54 1.90 -2.97 6.57
N ILE A 55 1.63 -4.16 6.03
CA ILE A 55 1.61 -5.40 6.81
C ILE A 55 3.01 -6.00 6.96
N LEU A 56 3.85 -5.85 5.94
CA LEU A 56 5.15 -6.51 5.88
C LEU A 56 6.29 -5.50 5.93
N PHE A 57 6.41 -4.63 4.92
CA PHE A 57 7.64 -3.87 4.75
C PHE A 57 7.87 -2.83 5.85
N ARG A 58 6.84 -2.10 6.30
CA ARG A 58 6.95 -1.12 7.38
C ARG A 58 7.31 -1.75 8.73
N PRO A 59 6.65 -2.83 9.20
CA PRO A 59 7.08 -3.53 10.41
C PRO A 59 8.49 -4.09 10.33
N PHE A 60 8.88 -4.71 9.21
CA PHE A 60 10.24 -5.21 9.02
C PHE A 60 11.26 -4.07 9.06
N HIS A 61 10.99 -2.96 8.36
CA HIS A 61 11.82 -1.76 8.40
C HIS A 61 12.03 -1.27 9.84
N TYR A 62 10.96 -1.20 10.64
CA TYR A 62 11.03 -0.79 12.04
C TYR A 62 11.91 -1.70 12.91
N VAL A 63 11.89 -3.02 12.64
CA VAL A 63 12.75 -3.97 13.35
C VAL A 63 14.20 -3.80 12.93
N VAL A 64 14.50 -3.75 11.62
CA VAL A 64 15.89 -3.66 11.15
C VAL A 64 16.54 -2.30 11.42
N SER A 65 15.74 -1.25 11.64
CA SER A 65 16.24 0.09 11.95
C SER A 65 16.61 0.31 13.43
N ARG A 66 16.68 -0.73 14.26
CA ARG A 66 17.06 -0.60 15.67
C ARG A 66 18.57 -0.43 15.84
N PRO A 67 19.03 0.33 16.86
CA PRO A 67 20.45 0.45 17.16
C PRO A 67 21.10 -0.92 17.40
N GLY A 68 22.26 -1.16 16.79
CA GLY A 68 23.03 -2.40 16.93
C GLY A 68 22.62 -3.53 15.98
N LEU A 69 21.51 -3.39 15.26
CA LEU A 69 21.09 -4.35 14.22
C LEU A 69 21.65 -4.02 12.84
N ASP A 70 22.32 -2.86 12.69
CA ASP A 70 23.07 -2.44 11.52
C ASP A 70 24.13 -3.47 11.10
N LYS A 71 24.79 -4.12 12.06
CA LYS A 71 25.81 -5.15 11.80
C LYS A 71 25.24 -6.45 11.21
N VAL A 72 23.97 -6.74 11.49
CA VAL A 72 23.30 -7.96 11.05
C VAL A 72 22.58 -7.75 9.72
N PHE A 73 21.85 -6.64 9.60
CA PHE A 73 20.99 -6.38 8.44
C PHE A 73 21.57 -5.33 7.48
N GLY A 74 22.68 -4.69 7.80
CA GLY A 74 23.29 -3.65 6.97
C GLY A 74 22.45 -2.38 6.83
N HIS A 75 21.40 -2.22 7.64
CA HIS A 75 20.51 -1.07 7.53
C HIS A 75 21.23 0.21 7.93
N ARG A 76 21.25 1.19 7.02
CA ARG A 76 21.74 2.55 7.27
C ARG A 76 20.61 3.57 7.06
N PRO A 77 20.43 4.54 7.98
CA PRO A 77 19.44 5.59 7.81
C PRO A 77 19.64 6.36 6.51
N HIS A 78 18.54 6.63 5.81
CA HIS A 78 18.57 7.46 4.60
C HIS A 78 18.91 8.90 5.00
N GLY A 79 20.11 9.35 4.66
CA GLY A 79 20.66 10.66 5.04
C GLY A 79 22.15 10.59 5.42
N GLU A 80 22.62 9.45 5.92
CA GLU A 80 24.03 9.23 6.26
C GLU A 80 24.91 9.10 5.01
N ASN A 81 24.36 8.58 3.91
CA ASN A 81 25.06 8.44 2.61
C ASN A 81 25.22 9.76 1.83
N ARG A 82 24.72 10.90 2.32
CA ARG A 82 24.87 12.21 1.65
C ARG A 82 26.12 12.99 2.09
N MET A 83 26.97 12.40 2.93
CA MET A 83 28.20 13.05 3.44
C MET A 83 29.47 12.74 2.63
N TYR A 84 29.34 12.28 1.38
CA TYR A 84 30.45 12.17 0.44
C TYR A 84 30.08 12.81 -0.90
#